data_AF-A0A9W9E0N0-F1
#
_entry.id   AF-A0A9W9E0N0-F1
#
_cell.length_a   1.000
_cell.length_b   1.000
_cell.length_c   1.000
_cell.angle_alpha   90.00
_cell.angle_beta   90.00
_cell.angle_gamma   90.00
#
_symmetry.space_group_name_H-M   'P 1'
#
loop_
_entity.id
_entity.type
_entity.pdbx_description
1 polymer ?
#
loop_
_entity_poly.entity_id
_entity_poly.type
_entity_poly.pdbx_seq_one_letter_code
_entity_poly.pdbx_strand_id
1 'polypeptide(L)'
;MLGIRLSNRFYFFAILLFCLVVIGLLGHTGHSPSQVLFWPLFEESGGTVEAGRRPPEPPTWTRLRQWEDNLPQHDLSLPFPEGSTGRYVKFDNQIKMLGWNNVLNEVLMNAHLSYVSGRSYVFLDYYWKPEYYSWPKSQFRSNPPRTPLNALISGPAAGGPWDEGDEAPRAISERWYDIVCPYGERRFMNTREFKPPVWNSPGIDMLNHWSQVLRNAPERCIEIQGDDEHDMFPQVFDLWMWGSTRVLSLWEEFSKSPVSRLLQTSPVVKSAVDANEFLFYPRGSRLPLSKLGPRDPYDRMMAIHIRRGDFKEACMRLAYFNSTFYSWNLLPQLPDSFEVPPSLVWDSPEYNQYYVERCFPEQQSIVAKVREARKSYISAAEKDEKRTLDVMYLLTNAKGDWLAKMIAELKQDGWHTIVTSKDLELNAEQTDVNMAVDMDIARKAAVFIGNGWSSFTSNIVHRRLVDGKEPLSTRFW
;
A
#
# COMPACT_ATOMS: atom_id res chain seq x y z
N MET A 1 -56.30 25.13 26.75
CA MET A 1 -55.65 25.51 28.01
C MET A 1 -55.01 24.27 28.61
N LEU A 2 -53.69 24.37 28.81
CA LEU A 2 -52.76 23.52 29.57
C LEU A 2 -53.04 22.01 29.69
N GLY A 3 -52.40 21.27 28.79
CA GLY A 3 -51.91 19.92 29.05
C GLY A 3 -50.62 19.75 28.27
N ILE A 4 -49.62 19.07 28.86
CA ILE A 4 -48.30 18.73 28.30
C ILE A 4 -47.22 19.80 28.51
N ARG A 5 -46.38 19.60 29.54
CA ARG A 5 -44.94 19.94 29.57
C ARG A 5 -44.35 19.57 30.93
N LEU A 6 -44.04 18.30 31.14
CA LEU A 6 -43.15 17.88 32.25
C LEU A 6 -42.37 16.57 31.97
N SER A 7 -42.66 15.82 30.89
CA SER A 7 -41.86 14.61 30.55
C SER A 7 -40.55 14.91 29.80
N ASN A 8 -40.46 16.01 29.03
CA ASN A 8 -39.25 16.28 28.23
C ASN A 8 -38.01 16.70 29.04
N ARG A 9 -38.17 17.20 30.28
CA ARG A 9 -37.02 17.65 31.09
C ARG A 9 -36.24 16.49 31.70
N PHE A 10 -36.92 15.40 32.05
CA PHE A 10 -36.28 14.21 32.62
C PHE A 10 -35.50 13.43 31.56
N TYR A 11 -36.06 13.29 30.36
CA TYR A 11 -35.36 12.67 29.22
C TYR A 11 -34.14 13.50 28.78
N PHE A 12 -34.26 14.83 28.77
CA PHE A 12 -33.13 15.70 28.42
C PHE A 12 -31.99 15.59 29.45
N PHE A 13 -32.32 15.54 30.75
CA PHE A 13 -31.31 15.36 31.80
C PHE A 13 -30.66 13.97 31.78
N ALA A 14 -31.43 12.91 31.49
CA ALA A 14 -30.88 11.55 31.36
C ALA A 14 -29.93 11.43 30.15
N ILE A 15 -30.27 12.05 29.02
CA ILE A 15 -29.40 12.12 27.83
C ILE A 15 -28.14 12.93 28.13
N LEU A 16 -28.26 14.08 28.80
CA LEU A 16 -27.11 14.92 29.15
C LEU A 16 -26.15 14.20 30.10
N LEU A 17 -26.69 13.47 31.09
CA LEU A 17 -25.89 12.69 32.03
C LEU A 17 -25.20 11.50 31.33
N PHE A 18 -25.90 10.82 30.41
CA PHE A 18 -25.30 9.77 29.58
C PHE A 18 -24.19 10.31 28.68
N CYS A 19 -24.40 11.45 28.02
CA CYS A 19 -23.38 12.12 27.21
C CYS A 19 -22.15 12.51 28.04
N LEU A 20 -22.34 13.03 29.26
CA LEU A 20 -21.23 13.40 30.15
C LEU A 20 -20.45 12.18 30.66
N VAL A 21 -21.12 11.05 30.92
CA VAL A 21 -20.46 9.79 31.31
C VAL A 21 -19.69 9.19 30.13
N VAL A 22 -20.24 9.24 28.92
CA VAL A 22 -19.55 8.79 27.69
C VAL A 22 -18.34 9.68 27.39
N ILE A 23 -18.45 11.01 27.53
CA ILE A 23 -17.33 11.95 27.37
C ILE A 23 -16.25 11.72 28.43
N GLY A 24 -16.65 11.46 29.69
CA GLY A 24 -15.72 11.13 30.78
C GLY A 24 -14.98 9.80 30.58
N LEU A 25 -15.64 8.79 30.01
CA LEU A 25 -15.02 7.51 29.68
C LEU A 25 -14.10 7.61 28.45
N LEU A 26 -14.47 8.42 27.44
CA LEU A 26 -13.64 8.67 26.25
C LEU A 26 -12.37 9.49 26.60
N GLY A 27 -12.50 10.47 27.49
CA GLY A 27 -11.37 11.29 27.97
C GLY A 27 -10.28 10.47 28.70
N HIS A 28 -10.63 9.34 29.31
CA HIS A 28 -9.66 8.44 29.94
C HIS A 28 -8.91 7.52 28.96
N THR A 29 -9.37 7.43 27.70
CA THR A 29 -8.72 6.62 26.64
C THR A 29 -7.85 7.45 25.68
N GLY A 30 -7.71 8.75 25.93
CA GLY A 30 -6.89 9.65 25.10
C GLY A 30 -7.41 9.83 23.67
N HIS A 31 -8.68 9.53 23.40
CA HIS A 31 -9.28 9.69 22.07
C HIS A 31 -10.18 10.94 22.03
N SER A 32 -9.94 11.82 21.06
CA SER A 32 -10.80 12.97 20.81
C SER A 32 -12.18 12.51 20.31
N PRO A 33 -13.30 13.15 20.72
CA PRO A 33 -14.64 12.84 20.20
C PRO A 33 -14.77 12.97 18.67
N SER A 34 -13.90 13.75 18.02
CA SER A 34 -13.86 13.89 16.55
C SER A 34 -13.13 12.76 15.82
N GLN A 35 -12.32 11.95 16.51
CA GLN A 35 -11.66 10.78 15.90
C GLN A 35 -12.65 9.66 15.56
N VAL A 36 -13.86 9.65 16.14
CA VAL A 36 -14.84 8.58 15.95
C VAL A 36 -15.55 8.64 14.58
N LEU A 37 -15.62 9.82 13.94
CA LEU A 37 -16.36 10.00 12.66
C LEU A 37 -15.54 9.65 11.41
N PHE A 38 -14.21 9.67 11.50
CA PHE A 38 -13.30 9.31 10.40
C PHE A 38 -12.39 8.11 10.73
N TRP A 39 -12.58 7.47 11.89
CA TRP A 39 -11.90 6.20 12.17
C TRP A 39 -12.48 5.11 11.29
N PRO A 40 -11.65 4.40 10.49
CA PRO A 40 -12.06 3.11 10.01
C PRO A 40 -12.17 2.18 11.23
N LEU A 41 -13.39 2.04 11.76
CA LEU A 41 -13.82 0.83 12.47
C LEU A 41 -13.79 -0.32 11.46
N PHE A 42 -12.57 -0.71 11.06
CA PHE A 42 -12.31 -1.99 10.44
C PHE A 42 -11.87 -2.90 11.56
N GLU A 43 -12.76 -3.81 11.91
CA GLU A 43 -12.42 -5.07 12.54
C GLU A 43 -11.77 -5.95 11.46
N GLU A 44 -10.53 -5.60 11.07
CA GLU A 44 -9.74 -6.54 10.28
C GLU A 44 -9.35 -7.70 11.22
N SER A 45 -9.78 -8.89 10.86
CA SER A 45 -8.98 -10.08 11.14
C SER A 45 -8.14 -10.32 9.88
N GLY A 46 -7.08 -9.52 9.72
CA GLY A 46 -6.40 -9.29 8.44
C GLY A 46 -5.19 -10.17 8.15
N GLY A 47 -4.78 -11.07 9.06
CA GLY A 47 -3.74 -12.04 8.74
C GLY A 47 -4.17 -12.92 7.56
N THR A 48 -3.54 -12.79 6.40
CA THR A 48 -3.86 -13.61 5.21
C THR A 48 -3.53 -15.09 5.42
N VAL A 49 -2.70 -15.39 6.43
CA VAL A 49 -2.37 -16.75 6.86
C VAL A 49 -3.39 -17.27 7.86
N GLU A 50 -4.02 -18.39 7.49
CA GLU A 50 -4.95 -19.12 8.34
C GLU A 50 -4.30 -19.50 9.67
N ALA A 51 -5.06 -19.41 10.77
CA ALA A 51 -4.53 -19.66 12.11
C ALA A 51 -3.83 -21.03 12.25
N GLY A 52 -4.30 -22.07 11.53
CA GLY A 52 -3.69 -23.40 11.55
C GLY A 52 -2.39 -23.55 10.75
N ARG A 53 -2.06 -22.60 9.86
CA ARG A 53 -0.82 -22.57 9.07
C ARG A 53 0.18 -21.51 9.56
N ARG A 54 -0.22 -20.71 10.54
CA ARG A 54 0.58 -19.62 11.07
C ARG A 54 1.70 -20.15 11.94
N PRO A 55 2.95 -19.68 11.75
CA PRO A 55 4.04 -19.96 12.69
C PRO A 55 3.68 -19.53 14.12
N PRO A 56 4.14 -20.25 15.16
CA PRO A 56 3.68 -20.05 16.53
C PRO A 56 4.04 -18.68 17.11
N GLU A 57 5.12 -18.06 16.62
CA GLU A 57 5.57 -16.75 17.07
C GLU A 57 5.95 -15.86 15.88
N PRO A 58 5.79 -14.53 16.01
CA PRO A 58 6.34 -13.59 15.05
C PRO A 58 7.87 -13.61 15.05
N PRO A 59 8.51 -13.19 13.94
CA PRO A 59 9.97 -13.06 13.88
C PRO A 59 10.50 -12.02 14.89
N THR A 60 11.73 -12.18 15.37
CA THR A 60 12.38 -11.19 16.25
C THR A 60 13.02 -10.05 15.48
N TRP A 61 13.32 -10.28 14.19
CA TRP A 61 14.09 -9.39 13.33
C TRP A 61 15.49 -9.02 13.85
N THR A 62 16.02 -9.72 14.84
CA THR A 62 17.30 -9.38 15.51
C THR A 62 18.45 -9.27 14.51
N ARG A 63 18.60 -10.27 13.62
CA ARG A 63 19.68 -10.29 12.62
C ARG A 63 19.53 -9.19 11.59
N LEU A 64 18.31 -8.91 11.15
CA LEU A 64 18.05 -7.85 10.17
C LEU A 64 18.31 -6.47 10.77
N ARG A 65 17.90 -6.23 12.02
CA ARG A 65 18.19 -4.98 12.74
C ARG A 65 19.69 -4.77 12.96
N GLN A 66 20.42 -5.83 13.33
CA GLN A 66 21.89 -5.77 13.40
C GLN A 66 22.52 -5.44 12.05
N TRP A 67 22.00 -6.00 10.95
CA TRP A 67 22.47 -5.64 9.62
C TRP A 67 22.17 -4.17 9.29
N GLU A 68 20.96 -3.67 9.59
CA GLU A 68 20.60 -2.26 9.41
C GLU A 68 21.51 -1.33 10.21
N ASP A 69 21.86 -1.68 11.45
CA ASP A 69 22.74 -0.88 12.32
C ASP A 69 24.19 -0.80 11.78
N ASN A 70 24.56 -1.67 10.84
CA ASN A 70 25.88 -1.72 10.21
C ASN A 70 25.83 -1.32 8.73
N LEU A 71 24.80 -0.60 8.30
CA LEU A 71 24.75 -0.07 6.94
C LEU A 71 25.96 0.83 6.66
N PRO A 72 26.57 0.81 5.46
CA PRO A 72 27.83 1.52 5.22
C PRO A 72 27.77 3.04 5.43
N GLN A 73 26.58 3.64 5.27
CA GLN A 73 26.31 5.06 5.53
C GLN A 73 26.09 5.39 7.01
N HIS A 74 26.08 4.39 7.89
CA HIS A 74 25.99 4.55 9.35
C HIS A 74 27.39 4.72 9.96
N ASP A 75 28.09 5.73 9.47
CA ASP A 75 29.44 6.08 9.92
C ASP A 75 29.59 7.61 9.96
N LEU A 76 29.91 8.16 11.14
CA LEU A 76 30.05 9.60 11.36
C LEU A 76 31.27 10.20 10.67
N SER A 77 32.26 9.37 10.30
CA SER A 77 33.51 9.78 9.68
C SER A 77 33.42 9.99 8.16
N LEU A 78 32.30 9.61 7.55
CA LEU A 78 32.07 9.80 6.12
C LEU A 78 32.06 11.29 5.75
N PRO A 79 32.58 11.64 4.56
CA PRO A 79 32.51 13.01 4.07
C PRO A 79 31.08 13.39 3.68
N PHE A 80 30.85 14.69 3.52
CA PHE A 80 29.64 15.21 2.87
C PHE A 80 29.42 14.49 1.51
N PRO A 81 28.18 14.09 1.17
CA PRO A 81 26.91 14.46 1.80
C PRO A 81 26.43 13.55 2.93
N GLU A 82 27.27 12.66 3.44
CA GLU A 82 26.97 11.73 4.53
C GLU A 82 27.74 12.09 5.82
N GLY A 83 27.72 11.19 6.79
CA GLY A 83 28.42 11.32 8.08
C GLY A 83 27.96 12.50 8.94
N SER A 84 28.83 12.94 9.85
CA SER A 84 28.51 14.01 10.81
C SER A 84 28.15 15.34 10.15
N THR A 85 28.57 15.56 8.90
CA THR A 85 28.28 16.77 8.11
C THR A 85 27.13 16.62 7.12
N GLY A 86 26.56 15.43 6.96
CA GLY A 86 25.50 15.15 6.00
C GLY A 86 24.16 15.78 6.37
N ARG A 87 23.30 16.06 5.38
CA ARG A 87 21.96 16.67 5.62
C ARG A 87 20.89 15.59 5.62
N TYR A 88 20.03 15.59 6.62
CA TYR A 88 19.04 14.55 6.88
C TYR A 88 17.63 15.13 6.99
N VAL A 89 16.63 14.34 6.63
CA VAL A 89 15.22 14.66 6.85
C VAL A 89 14.44 13.42 7.29
N LYS A 90 13.84 13.52 8.48
CA LYS A 90 12.87 12.55 9.01
C LYS A 90 11.46 13.07 8.82
N PHE A 91 10.56 12.21 8.34
CA PHE A 91 9.13 12.50 8.26
C PHE A 91 8.42 11.78 9.40
N ASP A 92 8.30 12.44 10.55
CA ASP A 92 7.64 11.84 11.71
C ASP A 92 6.12 11.74 11.52
N ASN A 93 5.57 12.64 10.68
CA ASN A 93 4.19 12.64 10.20
C ASN A 93 3.85 11.54 9.18
N GLN A 94 4.83 10.71 8.79
CA GLN A 94 4.60 9.56 7.92
C GLN A 94 3.55 8.63 8.54
N ILE A 95 2.64 8.13 7.70
CA ILE A 95 1.56 7.23 8.08
C ILE A 95 2.11 6.03 8.85
N LYS A 96 1.50 5.78 10.00
CA LYS A 96 1.70 4.61 10.88
C LYS A 96 0.33 3.96 11.12
N MET A 97 0.31 2.68 11.45
CA MET A 97 -0.93 1.96 11.81
C MET A 97 -2.03 2.01 10.75
N LEU A 98 -1.63 1.97 9.47
CA LEU A 98 -2.50 1.81 8.32
C LEU A 98 -1.98 0.67 7.43
N GLY A 99 -2.75 0.26 6.43
CA GLY A 99 -2.34 -0.79 5.51
C GLY A 99 -1.01 -0.46 4.81
N TRP A 100 -0.12 -1.46 4.72
CA TRP A 100 1.24 -1.33 4.18
C TRP A 100 1.31 -0.50 2.90
N ASN A 101 0.36 -0.68 1.98
CA ASN A 101 0.39 0.00 0.69
C ASN A 101 0.12 1.50 0.73
N ASN A 102 -0.63 1.98 1.73
CA ASN A 102 -0.75 3.42 1.95
C ASN A 102 0.58 3.99 2.49
N VAL A 103 1.24 3.25 3.39
CA VAL A 103 2.56 3.61 3.92
C VAL A 103 3.62 3.58 2.82
N LEU A 104 3.61 2.58 1.95
CA LEU A 104 4.58 2.45 0.86
C LEU A 104 4.53 3.63 -0.11
N ASN A 105 3.33 4.13 -0.47
CA ASN A 105 3.21 5.33 -1.30
C ASN A 105 3.97 6.51 -0.68
N GLU A 106 3.78 6.70 0.62
CA GLU A 106 4.38 7.82 1.33
C GLU A 106 5.87 7.62 1.57
N VAL A 107 6.32 6.41 1.92
CA VAL A 107 7.75 6.05 2.04
C VAL A 107 8.48 6.40 0.75
N LEU A 108 7.96 5.97 -0.40
CA LEU A 108 8.63 6.22 -1.67
C LEU A 108 8.59 7.70 -2.07
N MET A 109 7.48 8.41 -1.81
CA MET A 109 7.39 9.82 -2.16
C MET A 109 8.21 10.71 -1.21
N ASN A 110 8.29 10.37 0.08
CA ASN A 110 9.16 11.04 1.04
C ASN A 110 10.64 10.78 0.72
N ALA A 111 11.00 9.55 0.31
CA ALA A 111 12.33 9.23 -0.18
C ALA A 111 12.66 10.03 -1.46
N HIS A 112 11.73 10.13 -2.41
CA HIS A 112 11.89 10.93 -3.63
C HIS A 112 12.06 12.42 -3.31
N LEU A 113 11.20 12.96 -2.44
CA LEU A 113 11.30 14.35 -1.95
C LEU A 113 12.66 14.62 -1.30
N SER A 114 13.16 13.69 -0.47
CA SER A 114 14.48 13.81 0.15
C SER A 114 15.59 13.86 -0.89
N TYR A 115 15.53 12.95 -1.86
CA TYR A 115 16.46 12.86 -2.99
C TYR A 115 16.51 14.17 -3.78
N VAL A 116 15.36 14.67 -4.27
CA VAL A 116 15.33 15.93 -5.04
C VAL A 116 15.64 17.17 -4.19
N SER A 117 15.66 17.03 -2.87
CA SER A 117 16.04 18.11 -1.93
C SER A 117 17.51 18.07 -1.52
N GLY A 118 18.28 17.09 -1.99
CA GLY A 118 19.69 16.90 -1.61
C GLY A 118 19.85 16.56 -0.13
N ARG A 119 18.93 15.75 0.43
CA ARG A 119 18.94 15.29 1.82
C ARG A 119 18.82 13.77 1.88
N SER A 120 19.50 13.18 2.85
CA SER A 120 19.32 11.78 3.21
C SER A 120 17.94 11.58 3.81
N TYR A 121 17.16 10.68 3.19
CA TYR A 121 15.91 10.20 3.78
C TYR A 121 16.20 9.42 5.07
N VAL A 122 15.36 9.59 6.09
CA VAL A 122 15.38 8.77 7.30
C VAL A 122 14.22 7.79 7.21
N PHE A 123 14.54 6.51 6.99
CA PHE A 123 13.53 5.48 6.88
C PHE A 123 13.11 4.95 8.25
N LEU A 124 11.81 4.64 8.36
CA LEU A 124 11.17 4.15 9.58
C LEU A 124 10.79 2.68 9.42
N ASP A 125 10.65 1.96 10.54
CA ASP A 125 9.95 0.67 10.54
C ASP A 125 8.51 0.82 10.02
N TYR A 126 7.91 -0.27 9.53
CA TYR A 126 6.47 -0.33 9.31
C TYR A 126 5.76 -0.62 10.64
N TYR A 127 4.88 0.31 11.05
CA TYR A 127 4.06 0.22 12.25
C TYR A 127 2.72 -0.39 11.89
N TRP A 128 2.46 -1.58 12.40
CA TRP A 128 1.24 -2.30 12.09
C TRP A 128 0.03 -1.69 12.76
N LYS A 129 -1.09 -1.66 12.03
CA LYS A 129 -2.40 -1.65 12.67
C LYS A 129 -2.60 -3.02 13.32
N PRO A 130 -2.94 -3.12 14.63
CA PRO A 130 -3.02 -4.42 15.31
C PRO A 130 -3.94 -5.43 14.63
N GLU A 131 -5.03 -4.95 14.02
CA GLU A 131 -6.02 -5.76 13.30
C GLU A 131 -5.44 -6.41 12.03
N TYR A 132 -4.38 -5.82 11.48
CA TYR A 132 -3.78 -6.23 10.20
C TYR A 132 -2.63 -7.22 10.43
N TYR A 133 -2.14 -7.33 11.67
CA TYR A 133 -0.99 -8.16 12.00
C TYR A 133 -1.33 -9.65 11.95
N SER A 134 -0.40 -10.44 11.43
CA SER A 134 -0.61 -11.88 11.27
C SER A 134 -0.81 -12.59 12.61
N TRP A 135 -0.22 -12.15 13.71
CA TRP A 135 -0.34 -12.81 15.03
C TRP A 135 -1.41 -12.14 15.92
N PRO A 136 -2.02 -12.85 16.89
CA PRO A 136 -2.87 -12.23 17.90
C PRO A 136 -2.08 -11.29 18.83
N LYS A 137 -2.78 -10.34 19.46
CA LYS A 137 -2.21 -9.36 20.41
C LYS A 137 -1.37 -10.00 21.52
N SER A 138 -1.72 -11.21 21.98
CA SER A 138 -0.97 -11.96 23.01
C SER A 138 0.43 -12.40 22.58
N GLN A 139 0.73 -12.41 21.28
CA GLN A 139 2.01 -12.82 20.70
C GLN A 139 2.82 -11.65 20.15
N PHE A 140 2.32 -10.42 20.27
CA PHE A 140 3.02 -9.22 19.81
C PHE A 140 4.36 -9.08 20.55
N ARG A 141 5.44 -8.86 19.80
CA ARG A 141 6.77 -8.54 20.37
C ARG A 141 6.94 -7.05 20.71
N SER A 142 6.08 -6.20 20.16
CA SER A 142 6.02 -4.76 20.40
C SER A 142 4.58 -4.27 20.22
N ASN A 143 4.24 -3.15 20.85
CA ASN A 143 2.92 -2.54 20.74
C ASN A 143 3.03 -1.08 20.26
N PRO A 144 2.58 -0.74 19.03
CA PRO A 144 2.13 -1.68 17.98
C PRO A 144 3.26 -2.57 17.47
N PRO A 145 2.97 -3.71 16.79
CA PRO A 145 3.98 -4.53 16.12
C PRO A 145 4.76 -3.72 15.09
N ARG A 146 6.04 -4.05 14.90
CA ARG A 146 6.95 -3.35 13.99
C ARG A 146 7.72 -4.32 13.12
N THR A 147 7.71 -4.07 11.81
CA THR A 147 8.52 -4.78 10.82
C THR A 147 9.56 -3.82 10.26
N PRO A 148 10.86 -4.16 10.27
CA PRO A 148 11.88 -3.30 9.68
C PRO A 148 11.61 -3.06 8.19
N LEU A 149 11.86 -1.85 7.68
CA LEU A 149 11.56 -1.53 6.28
C LEU A 149 12.30 -2.45 5.31
N ASN A 150 13.54 -2.81 5.65
CA ASN A 150 14.38 -3.73 4.88
C ASN A 150 13.85 -5.18 4.85
N ALA A 151 12.86 -5.52 5.67
CA ALA A 151 12.14 -6.80 5.55
C ALA A 151 11.09 -6.77 4.44
N LEU A 152 10.58 -5.59 4.07
CA LEU A 152 9.49 -5.42 3.09
C LEU A 152 10.02 -5.04 1.71
N ILE A 153 10.97 -4.10 1.65
CA ILE A 153 11.54 -3.57 0.41
C ILE A 153 13.07 -3.50 0.45
N SER A 154 13.66 -3.22 -0.69
CA SER A 154 15.08 -2.92 -0.87
C SER A 154 15.24 -1.82 -1.92
N GLY A 155 16.44 -1.25 -2.01
CA GLY A 155 16.74 -0.09 -2.85
C GLY A 155 16.92 1.19 -2.03
N PRO A 156 17.06 2.35 -2.70
CA PRO A 156 17.51 3.57 -2.04
C PRO A 156 16.63 4.06 -0.88
N ALA A 157 15.31 3.89 -0.98
CA ALA A 157 14.37 4.26 0.10
C ALA A 157 14.60 3.49 1.41
N ALA A 158 15.28 2.34 1.36
CA ALA A 158 15.63 1.52 2.52
C ALA A 158 17.17 1.44 2.72
N GLY A 159 17.89 2.49 2.32
CA GLY A 159 19.34 2.59 2.53
C GLY A 159 20.21 1.80 1.54
N GLY A 160 19.63 1.31 0.45
CA GLY A 160 20.39 0.74 -0.67
C GLY A 160 21.17 1.80 -1.45
N PRO A 161 22.09 1.37 -2.35
CA PRO A 161 22.87 2.28 -3.19
C PRO A 161 22.01 2.96 -4.25
N TRP A 162 22.48 4.11 -4.72
CA TRP A 162 21.98 4.80 -5.91
C TRP A 162 22.59 4.20 -7.19
N ASP A 163 22.28 4.81 -8.34
CA ASP A 163 22.96 4.50 -9.59
C ASP A 163 24.46 4.87 -9.53
N GLU A 164 25.27 4.24 -10.36
CA GLU A 164 26.70 4.56 -10.45
C GLU A 164 26.89 6.04 -10.82
N GLY A 165 27.70 6.75 -10.03
CA GLY A 165 27.97 8.18 -10.22
C GLY A 165 26.93 9.12 -9.62
N ASP A 166 25.86 8.60 -9.00
CA ASP A 166 24.92 9.42 -8.24
C ASP A 166 25.49 9.70 -6.84
N GLU A 167 25.77 10.98 -6.57
CA GLU A 167 26.36 11.45 -5.32
C GLU A 167 25.31 11.76 -4.24
N ALA A 168 24.03 11.46 -4.44
CA ALA A 168 23.02 11.69 -3.42
C ALA A 168 23.35 10.93 -2.11
N PRO A 169 23.08 11.50 -0.93
CA PRO A 169 23.32 10.80 0.32
C PRO A 169 22.36 9.62 0.49
N ARG A 170 22.87 8.46 0.94
CA ARG A 170 22.05 7.26 1.13
C ARG A 170 21.14 7.39 2.34
N ALA A 171 19.95 6.81 2.25
CA ALA A 171 18.98 6.83 3.34
C ALA A 171 19.52 6.11 4.59
N ILE A 172 19.15 6.61 5.77
CA ILE A 172 19.58 6.07 7.07
C ILE A 172 18.38 5.60 7.89
N SER A 173 18.61 4.71 8.86
CA SER A 173 17.55 4.25 9.75
C SER A 173 17.20 5.34 10.77
N GLU A 174 15.98 5.30 11.31
CA GLU A 174 15.59 6.15 12.45
C GLU A 174 16.57 6.05 13.62
N ARG A 175 17.03 4.83 13.93
CA ARG A 175 18.00 4.60 15.02
C ARG A 175 19.33 5.32 14.77
N TRP A 176 19.79 5.34 13.52
CA TRP A 176 20.99 6.07 13.16
C TRP A 176 20.76 7.59 13.14
N TYR A 177 19.56 8.03 12.75
CA TYR A 177 19.17 9.44 12.83
C TYR A 177 19.25 9.97 14.26
N ASP A 178 18.88 9.17 15.26
CA ASP A 178 19.03 9.54 16.68
C ASP A 178 20.50 9.75 17.11
N ILE A 179 21.46 9.12 16.43
CA ILE A 179 22.90 9.26 16.68
C ILE A 179 23.47 10.46 15.93
N VAL A 180 23.26 10.52 14.60
CA VAL A 180 23.85 11.57 13.75
C VAL A 180 23.13 12.91 13.89
N CYS A 181 21.89 12.91 14.35
CA CYS A 181 21.04 14.08 14.59
C CYS A 181 20.33 13.97 15.95
N PRO A 182 21.05 14.20 17.07
CA PRO A 182 20.45 14.18 18.40
C PRO A 182 19.29 15.18 18.52
N TYR A 183 18.33 14.91 19.40
CA TYR A 183 17.09 15.69 19.54
C TYR A 183 17.32 17.22 19.61
N GLY A 184 18.34 17.67 20.36
CA GLY A 184 18.65 19.09 20.52
C GLY A 184 19.22 19.78 19.28
N GLU A 185 19.67 19.03 18.26
CA GLU A 185 20.16 19.56 16.98
C GLU A 185 19.09 19.60 15.89
N ARG A 186 17.90 19.05 16.16
CA ARG A 186 16.84 18.94 15.16
C ARG A 186 16.07 20.24 15.04
N ARG A 187 15.83 20.65 13.80
CA ARG A 187 14.75 21.57 13.49
C ARG A 187 13.46 20.81 13.25
N PHE A 188 12.47 21.09 14.10
CA PHE A 188 11.10 20.61 13.90
C PHE A 188 10.37 21.56 12.95
N MET A 189 9.80 21.02 11.87
CA MET A 189 8.99 21.76 10.92
C MET A 189 7.58 21.18 10.93
N ASN A 190 6.61 21.97 11.36
CA ASN A 190 5.23 21.50 11.42
C ASN A 190 4.51 21.71 10.08
N THR A 191 3.79 20.70 9.59
CA THR A 191 3.09 20.79 8.30
C THR A 191 2.05 21.90 8.24
N ARG A 192 1.47 22.35 9.37
CA ARG A 192 0.56 23.51 9.41
C ARG A 192 1.18 24.80 8.88
N GLU A 193 2.51 24.94 8.95
CA GLU A 193 3.22 26.14 8.51
C GLU A 193 3.55 26.10 7.02
N PHE A 194 3.81 24.90 6.50
CA PHE A 194 4.38 24.72 5.16
C PHE A 194 3.42 24.10 4.15
N LYS A 195 2.41 23.34 4.57
CA LYS A 195 1.42 22.69 3.70
C LYS A 195 0.36 23.65 3.10
N PRO A 196 -0.14 24.69 3.81
CA PRO A 196 -1.27 25.51 3.32
C PRO A 196 -1.12 26.12 1.92
N PRO A 197 0.07 26.55 1.44
CA PRO A 197 0.23 27.09 0.09
C PRO A 197 -0.05 26.08 -1.04
N VAL A 198 0.07 24.78 -0.77
CA VAL A 198 -0.03 23.71 -1.78
C VAL A 198 -1.07 22.64 -1.46
N TRP A 199 -1.89 22.86 -0.43
CA TRP A 199 -2.83 21.86 0.10
C TRP A 199 -3.78 21.26 -0.95
N ASN A 200 -4.19 22.07 -1.94
CA ASN A 200 -5.08 21.66 -3.04
C ASN A 200 -4.41 21.70 -4.43
N SER A 201 -3.09 21.70 -4.49
CA SER A 201 -2.33 21.80 -5.75
C SER A 201 -2.08 20.43 -6.39
N PRO A 202 -1.82 20.34 -7.71
CA PRO A 202 -1.24 19.16 -8.33
C PRO A 202 -0.04 18.62 -7.54
N GLY A 203 0.15 17.29 -7.54
CA GLY A 203 1.22 16.64 -6.77
C GLY A 203 2.62 17.18 -7.10
N ILE A 204 2.89 17.52 -8.35
CA ILE A 204 4.16 18.13 -8.78
C ILE A 204 4.43 19.48 -8.10
N ASP A 205 3.40 20.30 -7.89
CA ASP A 205 3.55 21.59 -7.21
C ASP A 205 3.81 21.40 -5.72
N MET A 206 3.19 20.38 -5.10
CA MET A 206 3.47 19.99 -3.71
C MET A 206 4.93 19.55 -3.57
N LEU A 207 5.41 18.69 -4.48
CA LEU A 207 6.81 18.22 -4.49
C LEU A 207 7.78 19.39 -4.64
N ASN A 208 7.54 20.27 -5.62
CA ASN A 208 8.39 21.43 -5.88
C ASN A 208 8.45 22.38 -4.68
N HIS A 209 7.30 22.67 -4.07
CA HIS A 209 7.23 23.52 -2.89
C HIS A 209 8.00 22.94 -1.72
N TRP A 210 7.72 21.68 -1.35
CA TRP A 210 8.41 21.02 -0.25
C TRP A 210 9.90 20.83 -0.52
N SER A 211 10.28 20.58 -1.78
CA SER A 211 11.70 20.47 -2.13
C SER A 211 12.43 21.79 -1.95
N GLN A 212 11.81 22.92 -2.31
CA GLN A 212 12.37 24.25 -2.05
C GLN A 212 12.48 24.55 -0.56
N VAL A 213 11.45 24.23 0.24
CA VAL A 213 11.50 24.37 1.70
C VAL A 213 12.69 23.61 2.28
N LEU A 214 12.85 22.34 1.91
CA LEU A 214 13.91 21.48 2.42
C LEU A 214 15.31 21.87 1.92
N ARG A 215 15.45 22.27 0.65
CA ARG A 215 16.72 22.76 0.10
C ARG A 215 17.20 24.02 0.80
N ASN A 216 16.30 24.98 1.00
CA ASN A 216 16.62 26.30 1.54
C ASN A 216 16.84 26.30 3.06
N ALA A 217 16.37 25.28 3.76
CA ALA A 217 16.58 25.14 5.20
C ALA A 217 18.07 24.90 5.51
N PRO A 218 18.75 25.79 6.26
CA PRO A 218 20.18 25.65 6.54
C PRO A 218 20.49 24.51 7.50
N GLU A 219 19.50 24.03 8.26
CA GLU A 219 19.71 23.03 9.28
C GLU A 219 20.00 21.67 8.66
N ARG A 220 21.00 21.03 9.25
CA ARG A 220 21.47 19.71 8.88
C ARG A 220 20.40 18.64 9.17
N CYS A 221 19.78 18.73 10.33
CA CYS A 221 18.83 17.76 10.86
C CYS A 221 17.41 18.33 10.86
N ILE A 222 16.53 17.80 10.01
CA ILE A 222 15.13 18.22 9.93
C ILE A 222 14.21 17.08 10.33
N GLU A 223 13.22 17.39 11.16
CA GLU A 223 12.11 16.48 11.46
C GLU A 223 10.78 17.16 11.10
N ILE A 224 10.07 16.58 10.12
CA ILE A 224 8.74 17.04 9.71
C ILE A 224 7.70 16.45 10.65
N GLN A 225 6.91 17.31 11.28
CA GLN A 225 5.87 16.94 12.24
C GLN A 225 4.50 17.29 11.70
N GLY A 226 3.50 16.47 12.05
CA GLY A 226 2.11 16.70 11.70
C GLY A 226 1.43 17.64 12.68
N ASP A 227 0.30 18.20 12.27
CA ASP A 227 -0.66 18.88 13.16
C ASP A 227 -1.96 18.08 13.21
N ASP A 228 -1.92 16.93 13.90
CA ASP A 228 -3.07 16.03 14.01
C ASP A 228 -4.29 16.69 14.70
N GLU A 229 -4.10 17.82 15.38
CA GLU A 229 -5.18 18.57 16.02
C GLU A 229 -6.04 19.35 15.00
N HIS A 230 -5.42 19.84 13.91
CA HIS A 230 -6.07 20.74 12.95
C HIS A 230 -6.14 20.17 11.53
N ASP A 231 -5.29 19.20 11.19
CA ASP A 231 -5.28 18.50 9.90
C ASP A 231 -5.40 17.00 10.13
N MET A 232 -6.49 16.40 9.68
CA MET A 232 -6.71 14.95 9.78
C MET A 232 -5.77 14.13 8.89
N PHE A 233 -5.12 14.77 7.90
CA PHE A 233 -4.18 14.13 6.98
C PHE A 233 -2.88 14.95 6.91
N PRO A 234 -2.14 15.08 8.02
CA PRO A 234 -1.04 16.03 8.14
C PRO A 234 0.24 15.59 7.42
N GLN A 235 0.16 14.54 6.59
CA GLN A 235 1.21 14.08 5.71
C GLN A 235 1.61 15.20 4.73
N VAL A 236 2.87 15.17 4.30
CA VAL A 236 3.38 16.05 3.23
C VAL A 236 2.59 15.81 1.94
N PHE A 237 2.38 14.53 1.62
CA PHE A 237 1.61 14.05 0.49
C PHE A 237 0.36 13.34 1.03
N ASP A 238 -0.74 14.10 1.14
CA ASP A 238 -1.93 13.66 1.86
C ASP A 238 -2.87 12.76 1.07
N LEU A 239 -3.85 12.18 1.78
CA LEU A 239 -4.84 11.27 1.21
C LEU A 239 -5.59 11.89 0.02
N TRP A 240 -5.86 13.19 0.04
CA TRP A 240 -6.62 13.87 -1.01
C TRP A 240 -5.82 13.96 -2.32
N MET A 241 -4.50 14.14 -2.21
CA MET A 241 -3.61 14.03 -3.37
C MET A 241 -3.61 12.60 -3.92
N TRP A 242 -3.42 11.58 -3.06
CA TRP A 242 -3.37 10.18 -3.50
C TRP A 242 -4.68 9.64 -4.07
N GLY A 243 -5.83 10.10 -3.57
CA GLY A 243 -7.17 9.69 -3.97
C GLY A 243 -7.78 10.50 -5.12
N SER A 244 -6.98 11.28 -5.85
CA SER A 244 -7.47 12.12 -6.95
C SER A 244 -6.49 12.19 -8.12
N THR A 245 -6.91 12.81 -9.22
CA THR A 245 -6.07 13.03 -10.42
C THR A 245 -4.86 13.93 -10.16
N ARG A 246 -4.79 14.62 -9.02
CA ARG A 246 -3.67 15.49 -8.62
C ARG A 246 -2.33 14.74 -8.64
N VAL A 247 -2.33 13.47 -8.24
CA VAL A 247 -1.17 12.58 -8.24
C VAL A 247 -0.57 12.33 -9.63
N LEU A 248 -1.36 12.41 -10.70
CA LEU A 248 -0.91 12.07 -12.05
C LEU A 248 0.22 12.97 -12.54
N SER A 249 0.25 14.22 -12.08
CA SER A 249 1.33 15.16 -12.38
C SER A 249 2.72 14.71 -11.91
N LEU A 250 2.78 13.79 -10.94
CA LEU A 250 4.04 13.24 -10.43
C LEU A 250 4.57 12.08 -11.27
N TRP A 251 3.75 11.45 -12.12
CA TRP A 251 4.11 10.18 -12.77
C TRP A 251 5.39 10.26 -13.60
N GLU A 252 5.51 11.29 -14.44
CA GLU A 252 6.62 11.43 -15.38
C GLU A 252 7.97 11.60 -14.66
N GLU A 253 7.98 12.37 -13.57
CA GLU A 253 9.18 12.57 -12.75
C GLU A 253 9.45 11.35 -11.86
N PHE A 254 8.43 10.90 -11.13
CA PHE A 254 8.60 9.86 -10.12
C PHE A 254 8.93 8.51 -10.75
N SER A 255 8.29 8.12 -11.86
CA SER A 255 8.58 6.83 -12.51
C SER A 255 10.05 6.67 -12.94
N LYS A 256 10.72 7.79 -13.27
CA LYS A 256 12.13 7.85 -13.68
C LYS A 256 13.09 8.09 -12.52
N SER A 257 12.59 8.46 -11.35
CA SER A 257 13.39 8.65 -10.14
C SER A 257 14.18 7.38 -9.80
N PRO A 258 15.44 7.48 -9.35
CA PRO A 258 16.18 6.34 -8.80
C PRO A 258 15.42 5.62 -7.67
N VAL A 259 14.65 6.37 -6.86
CA VAL A 259 13.82 5.79 -5.80
C VAL A 259 12.77 4.81 -6.36
N SER A 260 12.20 5.13 -7.52
CA SER A 260 11.22 4.31 -8.22
C SER A 260 11.87 3.17 -9.00
N ARG A 261 12.86 3.48 -9.85
CA ARG A 261 13.52 2.51 -10.73
C ARG A 261 14.31 1.45 -9.98
N LEU A 262 14.96 1.82 -8.89
CA LEU A 262 15.79 0.93 -8.09
C LEU A 262 15.01 0.27 -6.94
N LEU A 263 13.68 0.48 -6.87
CA LEU A 263 12.83 -0.19 -5.89
C LEU A 263 12.83 -1.70 -6.12
N GLN A 264 13.36 -2.42 -5.15
CA GLN A 264 13.42 -3.87 -5.17
C GLN A 264 12.60 -4.46 -4.04
N THR A 265 12.28 -5.74 -4.22
CA THR A 265 11.70 -6.58 -3.19
C THR A 265 12.80 -7.02 -2.22
N SER A 266 12.51 -7.08 -0.91
CA SER A 266 13.51 -7.50 0.07
C SER A 266 13.99 -8.94 -0.14
N PRO A 267 15.17 -9.33 0.37
CA PRO A 267 15.61 -10.72 0.37
C PRO A 267 14.62 -11.69 1.04
N VAL A 268 13.92 -11.25 2.09
CA VAL A 268 12.91 -12.08 2.78
C VAL A 268 11.74 -12.37 1.85
N VAL A 269 11.17 -11.33 1.24
CA VAL A 269 10.04 -11.47 0.33
C VAL A 269 10.46 -12.28 -0.90
N LYS A 270 11.63 -11.98 -1.47
CA LYS A 270 12.20 -12.75 -2.59
C LYS A 270 12.35 -14.24 -2.23
N SER A 271 12.85 -14.55 -1.03
CA SER A 271 13.00 -15.95 -0.60
C SER A 271 11.65 -16.67 -0.48
N ALA A 272 10.58 -15.96 -0.10
CA ALA A 272 9.24 -16.54 -0.05
C ALA A 272 8.71 -16.86 -1.45
N VAL A 273 8.89 -15.93 -2.40
CA VAL A 273 8.51 -16.11 -3.80
C VAL A 273 9.27 -17.28 -4.41
N ASP A 274 10.60 -17.30 -4.26
CA ASP A 274 11.46 -18.34 -4.82
C ASP A 274 11.13 -19.72 -4.22
N ALA A 275 10.89 -19.81 -2.90
CA ALA A 275 10.54 -21.07 -2.23
C ALA A 275 9.17 -21.61 -2.64
N ASN A 276 8.27 -20.76 -3.12
CA ASN A 276 6.91 -21.13 -3.52
C ASN A 276 6.73 -21.21 -5.04
N GLU A 277 7.77 -20.95 -5.84
CA GLU A 277 7.69 -20.98 -7.30
C GLU A 277 7.16 -22.33 -7.81
N PHE A 278 7.51 -23.42 -7.13
CA PHE A 278 7.10 -24.77 -7.50
C PHE A 278 5.58 -24.96 -7.52
N LEU A 279 4.82 -24.15 -6.78
CA LEU A 279 3.37 -24.19 -6.75
C LEU A 279 2.75 -23.83 -8.10
N PHE A 280 3.45 -23.01 -8.89
CA PHE A 280 2.98 -22.45 -10.15
C PHE A 280 3.34 -23.29 -11.38
N TYR A 281 4.11 -24.37 -11.24
CA TYR A 281 4.35 -25.28 -12.34
C TYR A 281 3.08 -26.08 -12.71
N PRO A 282 2.90 -26.45 -14.00
CA PRO A 282 1.68 -27.08 -14.47
C PRO A 282 1.29 -28.35 -13.69
N ARG A 283 0.09 -28.36 -13.10
CA ARG A 283 -0.48 -29.51 -12.36
C ARG A 283 -1.53 -30.31 -13.15
N GLY A 284 -1.76 -29.94 -14.42
CA GLY A 284 -2.79 -30.52 -15.29
C GLY A 284 -2.25 -31.25 -16.52
N SER A 285 -3.16 -31.61 -17.44
CA SER A 285 -2.81 -32.21 -18.74
C SER A 285 -1.75 -31.39 -19.45
N ARG A 286 -0.66 -32.04 -19.87
CA ARG A 286 0.43 -31.37 -20.62
C ARG A 286 -0.16 -30.67 -21.84
N LEU A 287 0.02 -29.35 -21.92
CA LEU A 287 -0.27 -28.63 -23.14
C LEU A 287 0.55 -29.25 -24.29
N PRO A 288 -0.02 -29.36 -25.51
CA PRO A 288 0.75 -29.76 -26.68
C PRO A 288 2.01 -28.92 -26.82
N LEU A 289 3.13 -29.50 -27.28
CA LEU A 289 4.41 -28.79 -27.49
C LEU A 289 4.23 -27.50 -28.32
N SER A 290 3.28 -27.49 -29.25
CA SER A 290 2.92 -26.33 -30.09
C SER A 290 2.29 -25.16 -29.32
N LYS A 291 1.75 -25.41 -28.13
CA LYS A 291 1.15 -24.43 -27.20
C LYS A 291 2.04 -24.14 -25.99
N LEU A 292 3.29 -24.61 -25.99
CA LEU A 292 4.22 -24.25 -24.93
C LEU A 292 4.59 -22.78 -25.10
N GLY A 293 4.06 -21.96 -24.19
CA GLY A 293 4.54 -20.61 -23.96
C GLY A 293 5.89 -20.60 -23.23
N PRO A 294 6.27 -19.47 -22.63
CA PRO A 294 7.46 -19.33 -21.80
C PRO A 294 7.62 -20.45 -20.75
N ARG A 295 8.87 -20.73 -20.37
CA ARG A 295 9.15 -21.74 -19.33
C ARG A 295 8.90 -21.20 -17.93
N ASP A 296 9.16 -19.90 -17.73
CA ASP A 296 8.89 -19.21 -16.48
C ASP A 296 7.36 -19.20 -16.22
N PRO A 297 6.88 -19.72 -15.08
CA PRO A 297 5.46 -19.70 -14.76
C PRO A 297 4.89 -18.28 -14.63
N TYR A 298 5.69 -17.29 -14.22
CA TYR A 298 5.24 -15.90 -14.07
C TYR A 298 4.88 -15.27 -15.43
N ASP A 299 5.63 -15.60 -16.48
CA ASP A 299 5.35 -15.16 -17.87
C ASP A 299 4.07 -15.79 -18.47
N ARG A 300 3.46 -16.73 -17.74
CA ARG A 300 2.20 -17.40 -18.12
C ARG A 300 1.11 -17.24 -17.07
N MET A 301 1.36 -16.37 -16.10
CA MET A 301 0.51 -16.15 -14.96
C MET A 301 -0.46 -15.00 -15.20
N MET A 302 -1.72 -15.23 -14.84
CA MET A 302 -2.66 -14.17 -14.51
C MET A 302 -2.81 -14.08 -12.99
N ALA A 303 -2.37 -12.98 -12.39
CA ALA A 303 -2.57 -12.69 -10.98
C ALA A 303 -3.81 -11.81 -10.78
N ILE A 304 -4.68 -12.15 -9.83
CA ILE A 304 -5.92 -11.38 -9.57
C ILE A 304 -6.11 -11.07 -8.08
N HIS A 305 -6.30 -9.78 -7.76
CA HIS A 305 -6.41 -9.24 -6.39
C HIS A 305 -7.85 -9.20 -5.86
N ILE A 306 -8.46 -10.31 -5.51
CA ILE A 306 -9.88 -10.29 -5.10
C ILE A 306 -10.03 -9.94 -3.62
N ARG A 307 -10.55 -8.75 -3.30
CA ARG A 307 -10.93 -8.38 -1.92
C ARG A 307 -12.40 -8.74 -1.64
N ARG A 308 -12.64 -9.47 -0.56
CA ARG A 308 -13.95 -9.92 -0.05
C ARG A 308 -14.12 -9.55 1.43
N GLY A 309 -15.17 -10.06 2.06
CA GLY A 309 -15.48 -9.80 3.48
C GLY A 309 -16.25 -8.49 3.65
N ASP A 310 -15.83 -7.69 4.63
CA ASP A 310 -16.32 -6.34 4.99
C ASP A 310 -15.99 -5.25 3.94
N PHE A 311 -15.50 -5.67 2.77
CA PHE A 311 -15.10 -4.76 1.72
C PHE A 311 -16.28 -4.12 0.99
N LYS A 312 -17.48 -4.69 1.10
CA LYS A 312 -18.69 -4.09 0.48
C LYS A 312 -19.00 -2.74 1.11
N GLU A 313 -18.90 -2.62 2.43
CA GLU A 313 -19.10 -1.38 3.19
C GLU A 313 -18.01 -0.35 2.84
N ALA A 314 -16.79 -0.79 2.57
CA ALA A 314 -15.74 0.09 2.03
C ALA A 314 -16.12 0.64 0.65
N CYS A 315 -16.64 -0.20 -0.26
CA CYS A 315 -17.12 0.24 -1.57
C CYS A 315 -18.29 1.24 -1.49
N MET A 316 -19.22 1.04 -0.56
CA MET A 316 -20.31 2.00 -0.32
C MET A 316 -19.79 3.36 0.15
N ARG A 317 -18.74 3.38 1.00
CA ARG A 317 -18.10 4.63 1.42
C ARG A 317 -17.37 5.32 0.27
N LEU A 318 -16.72 4.57 -0.61
CA LEU A 318 -16.09 5.13 -1.82
C LEU A 318 -17.13 5.83 -2.70
N ALA A 319 -18.33 5.25 -2.83
CA ALA A 319 -19.45 5.87 -3.53
C ALA A 319 -19.94 7.14 -2.81
N TYR A 320 -20.13 7.07 -1.49
CA TYR A 320 -20.54 8.23 -0.68
C TYR A 320 -19.57 9.42 -0.84
N PHE A 321 -18.27 9.17 -0.85
CA PHE A 321 -17.24 10.21 -1.03
C PHE A 321 -16.98 10.59 -2.50
N ASN A 322 -17.75 10.07 -3.47
CA ASN A 322 -17.53 10.29 -4.90
C ASN A 322 -16.07 10.00 -5.31
N SER A 323 -15.51 8.90 -4.80
CA SER A 323 -14.10 8.56 -4.95
C SER A 323 -13.80 8.02 -6.35
N THR A 324 -12.75 8.53 -6.98
CA THR A 324 -12.20 7.94 -8.20
C THR A 324 -11.26 6.76 -7.89
N PHE A 325 -10.68 6.14 -8.91
CA PHE A 325 -9.58 5.19 -8.72
C PHE A 325 -8.42 5.82 -7.95
N TYR A 326 -7.65 4.98 -7.28
CA TYR A 326 -6.60 5.41 -6.38
C TYR A 326 -5.25 5.54 -7.11
N SER A 327 -4.60 6.70 -6.99
CA SER A 327 -3.22 6.96 -7.40
C SER A 327 -2.91 6.48 -8.82
N TRP A 328 -1.92 5.60 -9.01
CA TRP A 328 -1.42 5.17 -10.31
C TRP A 328 -2.43 4.33 -11.12
N ASN A 329 -3.51 3.87 -10.50
CA ASN A 329 -4.62 3.25 -11.22
C ASN A 329 -5.38 4.25 -12.12
N LEU A 330 -5.14 5.55 -11.96
CA LEU A 330 -5.73 6.62 -12.78
C LEU A 330 -4.95 6.91 -14.07
N LEU A 331 -3.82 6.24 -14.31
CA LEU A 331 -2.96 6.56 -15.45
C LEU A 331 -3.70 6.34 -16.78
N PRO A 332 -3.70 7.34 -17.68
CA PRO A 332 -4.54 7.32 -18.88
C PRO A 332 -4.13 6.25 -19.90
N GLN A 333 -2.88 5.74 -19.83
CA GLN A 333 -2.45 4.62 -20.68
C GLN A 333 -3.03 3.26 -20.25
N LEU A 334 -3.65 3.16 -19.07
CA LEU A 334 -4.24 1.92 -18.59
C LEU A 334 -5.60 1.65 -19.27
N PRO A 335 -5.93 0.40 -19.64
CA PRO A 335 -7.12 0.12 -20.45
C PRO A 335 -8.45 0.34 -19.74
N ASP A 336 -8.47 0.21 -18.42
CA ASP A 336 -9.69 0.28 -17.62
C ASP A 336 -9.71 1.60 -16.83
N SER A 337 -10.67 2.47 -17.11
CA SER A 337 -10.90 3.72 -16.38
C SER A 337 -12.20 3.66 -15.57
N PHE A 338 -12.35 4.60 -14.62
CA PHE A 338 -13.58 4.79 -13.87
C PHE A 338 -14.10 6.20 -14.05
N GLU A 339 -15.20 6.32 -14.79
CA GLU A 339 -15.93 7.55 -15.00
C GLU A 339 -17.40 7.29 -14.72
N VAL A 340 -17.97 8.04 -13.78
CA VAL A 340 -19.40 7.92 -13.47
C VAL A 340 -20.21 8.57 -14.59
N PRO A 341 -21.20 7.88 -15.19
CA PRO A 341 -22.08 8.48 -16.19
C PRO A 341 -22.77 9.74 -15.66
N PRO A 342 -22.83 10.85 -16.42
CA PRO A 342 -23.48 12.08 -15.99
C PRO A 342 -24.97 11.92 -15.64
N SER A 343 -25.61 10.84 -16.10
CA SER A 343 -27.00 10.49 -15.80
C SER A 343 -27.21 9.93 -14.39
N LEU A 344 -26.16 9.49 -13.69
CA LEU A 344 -26.26 8.97 -12.33
C LEU A 344 -26.17 10.11 -11.32
N VAL A 345 -27.21 10.25 -10.50
CA VAL A 345 -27.27 11.27 -9.44
C VAL A 345 -26.42 10.80 -8.26
N TRP A 346 -25.49 11.63 -7.79
CA TRP A 346 -24.66 11.30 -6.62
C TRP A 346 -25.53 10.90 -5.42
N ASP A 347 -25.12 9.80 -4.76
CA ASP A 347 -25.78 9.20 -3.59
C ASP A 347 -27.15 8.56 -3.88
N SER A 348 -27.52 8.39 -5.16
CA SER A 348 -28.67 7.56 -5.53
C SER A 348 -28.36 6.06 -5.39
N PRO A 349 -29.38 5.19 -5.27
CA PRO A 349 -29.19 3.74 -5.28
C PRO A 349 -28.43 3.23 -6.52
N GLU A 350 -28.73 3.79 -7.69
CA GLU A 350 -28.08 3.45 -8.96
C GLU A 350 -26.61 3.89 -8.99
N TYR A 351 -26.31 5.06 -8.42
CA TYR A 351 -24.94 5.54 -8.27
C TYR A 351 -24.13 4.62 -7.35
N ASN A 352 -24.69 4.26 -6.20
CA ASN A 352 -24.05 3.35 -5.26
C ASN A 352 -23.86 1.95 -5.86
N GLN A 353 -24.85 1.46 -6.60
CA GLN A 353 -24.77 0.18 -7.31
C GLN A 353 -23.66 0.18 -8.37
N TYR A 354 -23.52 1.27 -9.13
CA TYR A 354 -22.45 1.42 -10.14
C TYR A 354 -21.05 1.27 -9.53
N TYR A 355 -20.84 1.82 -8.33
CA TYR A 355 -19.59 1.62 -7.59
C TYR A 355 -19.42 0.17 -7.12
N VAL A 356 -20.46 -0.42 -6.53
CA VAL A 356 -20.39 -1.78 -5.97
C VAL A 356 -20.07 -2.81 -7.05
N GLU A 357 -20.67 -2.69 -8.23
CA GLU A 357 -20.42 -3.62 -9.36
C GLU A 357 -18.95 -3.66 -9.78
N ARG A 358 -18.26 -2.51 -9.63
CA ARG A 358 -16.86 -2.34 -10.01
C ARG A 358 -15.88 -2.42 -8.88
N CYS A 359 -16.29 -2.21 -7.62
CA CYS A 359 -15.41 -2.28 -6.45
C CYS A 359 -15.51 -3.65 -5.76
N PHE A 360 -16.69 -4.27 -5.80
CA PHE A 360 -16.99 -5.58 -5.20
C PHE A 360 -17.70 -6.48 -6.23
N PRO A 361 -17.05 -6.85 -7.34
CA PRO A 361 -17.69 -7.55 -8.45
C PRO A 361 -18.16 -8.95 -8.03
N GLU A 362 -19.30 -9.37 -8.57
CA GLU A 362 -19.81 -10.73 -8.40
C GLU A 362 -18.90 -11.78 -9.09
N GLN A 363 -19.06 -13.05 -8.72
CA GLN A 363 -18.24 -14.15 -9.27
C GLN A 363 -18.28 -14.20 -10.81
N GLN A 364 -19.47 -14.07 -11.39
CA GLN A 364 -19.63 -14.11 -12.85
C GLN A 364 -18.93 -12.94 -13.54
N SER A 365 -19.00 -11.74 -12.97
CA SER A 365 -18.29 -10.56 -13.46
C SER A 365 -16.77 -10.74 -13.38
N ILE A 366 -16.26 -11.38 -12.33
CA ILE A 366 -14.84 -11.74 -12.21
C ILE A 366 -14.43 -12.70 -13.33
N VAL A 367 -15.19 -13.79 -13.55
CA VAL A 367 -14.89 -14.75 -14.64
C VAL A 367 -14.95 -14.07 -16.01
N ALA A 368 -15.94 -13.20 -16.23
CA ALA A 368 -16.05 -12.42 -17.47
C ALA A 368 -14.82 -11.52 -17.69
N LYS A 369 -14.36 -10.82 -16.65
CA LYS A 369 -13.17 -9.98 -16.72
C LYS A 369 -11.89 -10.79 -16.98
N VAL A 370 -11.76 -11.95 -16.33
CA VAL A 370 -10.66 -12.90 -16.57
C VAL A 370 -10.62 -13.34 -18.03
N ARG A 371 -11.76 -13.71 -18.61
CA ARG A 371 -11.87 -14.07 -20.05
C ARG A 371 -11.47 -12.92 -20.96
N GLU A 372 -12.00 -11.73 -20.69
CA GLU A 372 -11.73 -10.52 -21.46
C GLU A 372 -10.23 -10.16 -21.45
N ALA A 373 -9.62 -10.13 -20.28
CA ALA A 373 -8.19 -9.85 -20.10
C ALA A 373 -7.33 -10.92 -20.79
N ARG A 374 -7.66 -12.22 -20.61
CA ARG A 374 -6.93 -13.33 -21.24
C ARG A 374 -6.97 -13.22 -22.76
N LYS A 375 -8.16 -12.99 -23.33
CA LYS A 375 -8.36 -12.84 -24.78
C LYS A 375 -7.58 -11.64 -25.31
N SER A 376 -7.69 -10.49 -24.65
CA SER A 376 -7.04 -9.25 -25.07
C SER A 376 -5.52 -9.39 -25.09
N TYR A 377 -4.95 -9.93 -24.01
CA TYR A 377 -3.50 -10.12 -23.89
C TYR A 377 -2.96 -11.09 -24.95
N ILE A 378 -3.61 -12.23 -25.18
CA ILE A 378 -3.17 -13.22 -26.18
C ILE A 378 -3.33 -12.67 -27.60
N SER A 379 -4.40 -11.92 -27.87
CA SER A 379 -4.67 -11.40 -29.22
C SER A 379 -3.75 -10.23 -29.60
N ALA A 380 -3.14 -9.57 -28.62
CA ALA A 380 -2.17 -8.50 -28.81
C ALA A 380 -0.73 -9.01 -29.06
N ALA A 381 -0.52 -10.33 -29.12
CA ALA A 381 0.78 -10.90 -29.46
C ALA A 381 1.23 -10.44 -30.86
N GLU A 382 2.49 -10.00 -30.96
CA GLU A 382 3.14 -9.76 -32.26
C GLU A 382 3.27 -11.05 -33.06
N LYS A 383 3.52 -10.95 -34.38
CA LYS A 383 3.48 -12.08 -35.33
C LYS A 383 4.34 -13.29 -34.93
N ASP A 384 5.45 -13.06 -34.23
CA ASP A 384 6.39 -14.09 -33.76
C ASP A 384 6.36 -14.31 -32.23
N GLU A 385 5.48 -13.60 -31.52
CA GLU A 385 5.36 -13.69 -30.06
C GLU A 385 4.36 -14.78 -29.66
N LYS A 386 4.77 -15.67 -28.76
CA LYS A 386 3.88 -16.71 -28.21
C LYS A 386 3.43 -16.33 -26.81
N ARG A 387 2.26 -15.72 -26.71
CA ARG A 387 1.60 -15.44 -25.42
C ARG A 387 0.73 -16.61 -24.99
N THR A 388 0.79 -16.96 -23.70
CA THR A 388 -0.03 -18.00 -23.09
C THR A 388 -0.33 -17.59 -21.66
N LEU A 389 -1.57 -17.80 -21.22
CA LEU A 389 -1.94 -17.66 -19.82
C LEU A 389 -2.67 -18.92 -19.39
N ASP A 390 -2.08 -19.70 -18.50
CA ASP A 390 -2.63 -20.97 -18.01
C ASP A 390 -2.32 -21.24 -16.53
N VAL A 391 -1.57 -20.33 -15.89
CA VAL A 391 -1.32 -20.28 -14.46
C VAL A 391 -2.11 -19.12 -13.88
N MET A 392 -2.78 -19.33 -12.75
CA MET A 392 -3.50 -18.27 -12.05
C MET A 392 -3.04 -18.16 -10.60
N TYR A 393 -2.88 -16.93 -10.15
CA TYR A 393 -2.65 -16.61 -8.75
C TYR A 393 -3.78 -15.75 -8.18
N LEU A 394 -4.47 -16.25 -7.15
CA LEU A 394 -5.54 -15.54 -6.45
C LEU A 394 -5.00 -14.93 -5.16
N LEU A 395 -4.71 -13.63 -5.20
CA LEU A 395 -4.39 -12.88 -3.98
C LEU A 395 -5.65 -12.35 -3.32
N THR A 396 -6.12 -13.05 -2.29
CA THR A 396 -7.46 -12.83 -1.72
C THR A 396 -7.56 -13.12 -0.21
N ASN A 397 -8.33 -12.28 0.48
CA ASN A 397 -8.75 -12.52 1.86
C ASN A 397 -10.00 -13.42 1.96
N ALA A 398 -10.62 -13.80 0.84
CA ALA A 398 -11.79 -14.68 0.83
C ALA A 398 -11.46 -16.08 1.39
N LYS A 399 -12.48 -16.77 1.92
CA LYS A 399 -12.37 -18.11 2.52
C LYS A 399 -13.67 -18.91 2.33
N GLY A 400 -13.61 -20.20 2.64
CA GLY A 400 -14.77 -21.09 2.65
C GLY A 400 -15.42 -21.29 1.28
N ASP A 401 -16.74 -21.50 1.28
CA ASP A 401 -17.52 -21.89 0.09
C ASP A 401 -17.40 -20.91 -1.08
N TRP A 402 -17.30 -19.61 -0.78
CA TRP A 402 -17.14 -18.60 -1.82
C TRP A 402 -15.86 -18.83 -2.63
N LEU A 403 -14.73 -19.06 -1.93
CA LEU A 403 -13.44 -19.29 -2.58
C LEU A 403 -13.42 -20.65 -3.31
N ALA A 404 -13.98 -21.69 -2.70
CA ALA A 404 -14.09 -23.01 -3.32
C ALA A 404 -14.90 -22.95 -4.64
N LYS A 405 -16.03 -22.23 -4.64
CA LYS A 405 -16.86 -22.01 -5.82
C LYS A 405 -16.12 -21.19 -6.89
N MET A 406 -15.45 -20.11 -6.50
CA MET A 406 -14.64 -19.30 -7.42
C MET A 406 -13.57 -20.14 -8.12
N ILE A 407 -12.83 -20.98 -7.36
CA ILE A 407 -11.83 -21.89 -7.93
C ILE A 407 -12.48 -22.90 -8.89
N ALA A 408 -13.64 -23.46 -8.53
CA ALA A 408 -14.36 -24.39 -9.40
C ALA A 408 -14.80 -23.75 -10.73
N GLU A 409 -15.34 -22.53 -10.69
CA GLU A 409 -15.74 -21.78 -11.88
C GLU A 409 -14.52 -21.47 -12.79
N LEU A 410 -13.39 -21.07 -12.21
CA LEU A 410 -12.15 -20.84 -12.96
C LEU A 410 -11.59 -22.13 -13.57
N LYS A 411 -11.69 -23.27 -12.88
CA LYS A 411 -11.32 -24.57 -13.45
C LYS A 411 -12.20 -24.95 -14.64
N GLN A 412 -13.51 -24.73 -14.52
CA GLN A 412 -14.47 -24.93 -15.62
C GLN A 412 -14.16 -23.99 -16.81
N ASP A 413 -13.64 -22.79 -16.53
CA ASP A 413 -13.16 -21.85 -17.53
C ASP A 413 -11.82 -22.23 -18.20
N GLY A 414 -11.19 -23.32 -17.77
CA GLY A 414 -9.96 -23.84 -18.37
C GLY A 414 -8.68 -23.36 -17.71
N TRP A 415 -8.72 -22.98 -16.42
CA TRP A 415 -7.53 -22.76 -15.60
C TRP A 415 -7.18 -24.03 -14.80
N HIS A 416 -6.04 -24.65 -15.09
CA HIS A 416 -5.67 -25.92 -14.47
C HIS A 416 -4.67 -25.78 -13.32
N THR A 417 -3.88 -24.71 -13.31
CA THR A 417 -2.98 -24.38 -12.22
C THR A 417 -3.48 -23.10 -11.56
N ILE A 418 -4.15 -23.25 -10.41
CA ILE A 418 -4.65 -22.13 -9.61
C ILE A 418 -4.01 -22.25 -8.23
N VAL A 419 -3.32 -21.19 -7.83
CA VAL A 419 -2.69 -21.05 -6.51
C VAL A 419 -3.30 -19.82 -5.86
N THR A 420 -3.48 -19.84 -4.54
CA THR A 420 -3.99 -18.70 -3.77
C THR A 420 -2.97 -18.23 -2.73
N SER A 421 -3.12 -17.03 -2.17
CA SER A 421 -2.27 -16.59 -1.04
C SER A 421 -2.26 -17.56 0.15
N LYS A 422 -3.31 -18.37 0.29
CA LYS A 422 -3.44 -19.37 1.36
C LYS A 422 -2.65 -20.64 1.09
N ASP A 423 -2.29 -20.89 -0.16
CA ASP A 423 -1.50 -22.06 -0.58
C ASP A 423 0.00 -21.85 -0.41
N LEU A 424 0.45 -20.60 -0.16
CA LEU A 424 1.85 -20.32 0.08
C LEU A 424 2.33 -20.94 1.39
N GLU A 425 3.49 -21.57 1.34
CA GLU A 425 4.21 -22.11 2.48
C GLU A 425 5.21 -21.05 2.96
N LEU A 426 4.91 -20.44 4.11
CA LEU A 426 5.66 -19.30 4.64
C LEU A 426 6.21 -19.61 6.04
N ASN A 427 7.48 -19.30 6.27
CA ASN A 427 8.03 -19.28 7.62
C ASN A 427 7.60 -18.02 8.40
N ALA A 428 8.08 -17.83 9.64
CA ALA A 428 7.71 -16.68 10.47
C ALA A 428 8.07 -15.32 9.82
N GLU A 429 9.30 -15.17 9.32
CA GLU A 429 9.74 -13.92 8.67
C GLU A 429 8.91 -13.63 7.42
N GLN A 430 8.64 -14.65 6.61
CA GLN A 430 7.86 -14.52 5.37
C GLN A 430 6.36 -14.28 5.65
N THR A 431 5.83 -14.81 6.75
CA THR A 431 4.45 -14.56 7.21
C THR A 431 4.26 -13.12 7.68
N ASP A 432 5.29 -12.52 8.27
CA ASP A 432 5.29 -11.12 8.69
C ASP A 432 5.22 -10.16 7.49
N VAL A 433 5.75 -10.58 6.33
CA VAL A 433 5.81 -9.76 5.10
C VAL A 433 4.94 -10.29 3.96
N ASN A 434 3.97 -11.15 4.28
CA ASN A 434 3.16 -11.88 3.29
C ASN A 434 2.46 -10.99 2.24
N MET A 435 2.02 -9.79 2.62
CA MET A 435 1.39 -8.85 1.69
C MET A 435 2.36 -8.40 0.59
N ALA A 436 3.65 -8.25 0.92
CA ALA A 436 4.69 -7.90 -0.05
C ALA A 436 5.04 -9.11 -0.94
N VAL A 437 4.86 -10.35 -0.44
CA VAL A 437 4.97 -11.58 -1.25
C VAL A 437 3.87 -11.61 -2.31
N ASP A 438 2.61 -11.34 -1.92
CA ASP A 438 1.50 -11.23 -2.88
C ASP A 438 1.78 -10.15 -3.93
N MET A 439 2.31 -9.00 -3.52
CA MET A 439 2.66 -7.91 -4.43
C MET A 439 3.76 -8.30 -5.42
N ASP A 440 4.81 -9.00 -4.99
CA ASP A 440 5.91 -9.38 -5.88
C ASP A 440 5.49 -10.45 -6.90
N ILE A 441 4.65 -11.41 -6.50
CA ILE A 441 4.06 -12.38 -7.44
C ILE A 441 3.20 -11.67 -8.49
N ALA A 442 2.32 -10.75 -8.05
CA ALA A 442 1.46 -9.99 -8.96
C ALA A 442 2.23 -9.03 -9.88
N ARG A 443 3.33 -8.45 -9.41
CA ARG A 443 4.26 -7.65 -10.23
C ARG A 443 4.89 -8.50 -11.34
N LYS A 444 5.37 -9.70 -11.00
CA LYS A 444 6.05 -10.61 -11.94
C LYS A 444 5.09 -11.17 -13.01
N ALA A 445 3.83 -11.42 -12.65
CA ALA A 445 2.84 -12.04 -13.53
C ALA A 445 2.76 -11.38 -14.91
N ALA A 446 2.48 -12.17 -15.95
CA ALA A 446 2.24 -11.65 -17.29
C ALA A 446 1.07 -10.68 -17.31
N VAL A 447 -0.07 -11.08 -16.74
CA VAL A 447 -1.26 -10.22 -16.59
C VAL A 447 -1.62 -10.05 -15.12
N PHE A 448 -2.00 -8.83 -14.74
CA PHE A 448 -2.52 -8.51 -13.42
C PHE A 448 -3.91 -7.88 -13.53
N ILE A 449 -4.86 -8.36 -12.72
CA ILE A 449 -6.17 -7.74 -12.55
C ILE A 449 -6.34 -7.31 -11.09
N GLY A 450 -6.59 -6.02 -10.86
CA GLY A 450 -6.72 -5.46 -9.52
C GLY A 450 -7.99 -4.65 -9.28
N ASN A 451 -8.16 -4.20 -8.03
CA ASN A 451 -9.20 -3.24 -7.68
C ASN A 451 -8.69 -1.81 -7.91
N GLY A 452 -9.36 -1.02 -8.75
CA GLY A 452 -8.93 0.34 -9.09
C GLY A 452 -8.90 1.33 -7.92
N TRP A 453 -9.65 1.11 -6.84
CA TRP A 453 -9.62 1.93 -5.62
C TRP A 453 -8.58 1.48 -4.59
N SER A 454 -7.88 0.37 -4.83
CA SER A 454 -6.95 -0.16 -3.85
C SER A 454 -5.54 0.42 -4.02
N SER A 455 -4.97 0.95 -2.93
CA SER A 455 -3.55 1.30 -2.87
C SER A 455 -2.63 0.08 -3.06
N PHE A 456 -3.08 -1.11 -2.66
CA PHE A 456 -2.39 -2.38 -2.95
C PHE A 456 -2.22 -2.61 -4.46
N THR A 457 -3.32 -2.45 -5.20
CA THR A 457 -3.28 -2.49 -6.66
C THR A 457 -2.36 -1.40 -7.21
N SER A 458 -2.50 -0.16 -6.75
CA SER A 458 -1.73 0.99 -7.26
C SER A 458 -0.21 0.80 -7.15
N ASN A 459 0.29 0.25 -6.04
CA ASN A 459 1.72 -0.03 -5.90
C ASN A 459 2.21 -1.16 -6.81
N ILE A 460 1.38 -2.17 -7.08
CA ILE A 460 1.71 -3.20 -8.08
C ILE A 460 1.76 -2.57 -9.47
N VAL A 461 0.79 -1.73 -9.81
CA VAL A 461 0.73 -1.02 -11.10
C VAL A 461 1.97 -0.16 -11.32
N HIS A 462 2.36 0.64 -10.32
CA HIS A 462 3.59 1.44 -10.36
C HIS A 462 4.80 0.58 -10.73
N ARG A 463 5.04 -0.50 -9.98
CA ARG A 463 6.20 -1.37 -10.23
C ARG A 463 6.12 -2.09 -11.57
N ARG A 464 4.95 -2.59 -11.97
CA ARG A 464 4.76 -3.25 -13.27
C ARG A 464 5.12 -2.33 -14.44
N LEU A 465 4.67 -1.07 -14.39
CA LEU A 465 4.95 -0.10 -15.44
C LEU A 465 6.43 0.32 -15.45
N VAL A 466 7.05 0.47 -14.27
CA VAL A 466 8.50 0.74 -14.15
C VAL A 466 9.34 -0.43 -14.66
N ASP A 467 8.90 -1.67 -14.42
CA ASP A 467 9.50 -2.90 -14.96
C ASP A 467 9.28 -3.05 -16.49
N GLY A 468 8.54 -2.14 -17.12
CA GLY A 468 8.27 -2.16 -18.56
C GLY A 468 7.18 -3.15 -18.99
N LYS A 469 6.34 -3.65 -18.07
CA LYS A 469 5.15 -4.42 -18.46
C LYS A 469 4.21 -3.52 -19.26
N GLU A 470 3.68 -4.05 -20.36
CA GLU A 470 2.76 -3.31 -21.22
C GLU A 470 1.50 -2.86 -20.45
N PRO A 471 0.96 -1.64 -20.68
CA PRO A 471 -0.25 -1.19 -20.01
C PRO A 471 -1.45 -2.13 -20.20
N LEU A 472 -1.57 -2.76 -21.39
CA LEU A 472 -2.63 -3.73 -21.69
C LEU A 472 -2.69 -4.91 -20.72
N SER A 473 -1.54 -5.27 -20.13
CA SER A 473 -1.41 -6.39 -19.20
C SER A 473 -1.85 -6.06 -17.77
N THR A 474 -2.26 -4.82 -17.51
CA THR A 474 -2.73 -4.34 -16.21
C THR A 474 -4.18 -3.92 -16.34
N ARG A 475 -5.08 -4.64 -15.65
CA ARG A 475 -6.54 -4.50 -15.78
C ARG A 475 -7.18 -4.24 -14.42
N PHE A 476 -8.39 -3.69 -14.43
CA PHE A 476 -9.19 -3.44 -13.22
C PHE A 476 -10.63 -3.90 -13.38
N TRP A 477 -11.27 -4.30 -12.28
CA TRP A 477 -12.75 -4.26 -12.21
C TRP A 477 -13.24 -2.82 -12.02
#